data_AF-A0A5B8JGU0-F1
#
_entry.id   AF-A0A5B8JGU0-F1
#
_cell.length_a   1.000
_cell.length_b   1.000
_cell.length_c   1.000
_cell.angle_alpha   90.00
_cell.angle_beta   90.00
_cell.angle_gamma   90.00
#
_symmetry.space_group_name_H-M   'P 1'
#
loop_
_entity.id
_entity.type
_entity.pdbx_description
1 polymer ?
#
loop_
_entity_poly.entity_id
_entity_poly.type
_entity_poly.pdbx_seq_one_letter_code
_entity_poly.pdbx_strand_id
1 'polypeptide(L)'
;MAVAAFAPGLEERLGPARRIADAVLFEGYVLYPYRASAAKNRLRWQFGVLVPPGYAAVSGESAHQRTECLFEPRAGDRLAVELRFLRARRRTVQRALPDGEFETVPELELGERVLLPWDEGVEETVRLLVPVDRLGGDGVVHPFRLPALRDEERLTGDDGTAAGRLLRESAEVSGAVRVSARPLPGPYGTLLLTALAENTGGWLPGEGARRADALPYALVSAHLLIAPERGTFLSVTDPPRWAAPVVAGCRNEHTWPVLANPPGTRDDVLLSSPIILEDHPRIAPESPGPLYDATEIDEILALRTAALTEREKREARGTDERAGAVIDLAESLPPEVLERLHGAVRALREVTGPPAAPSAAGSGAGAQPWWDPGADRDVDPERDRILIDGRHVGAGSRVRLGPGRRRTDAQDLFLHGCTAVVEAVLHDVDGSVHLAVTVDGDPGADLWRAQGRFRYFQPDEITPLNDGDGDGPAGEGV
;
A
#
# COMPACT_ATOMS: atom_id res chain seq x y z
N MET A 1 -13.01 19.12 23.05
CA MET A 1 -12.16 18.99 21.85
C MET A 1 -12.33 17.62 21.25
N ALA A 2 -12.06 16.55 22.01
CA ALA A 2 -12.48 15.22 21.59
C ALA A 2 -14.00 15.15 21.42
N VAL A 3 -14.44 14.45 20.39
CA VAL A 3 -15.85 14.23 20.07
C VAL A 3 -16.06 12.77 19.70
N ALA A 4 -17.22 12.21 20.02
CA ALA A 4 -17.54 10.84 19.59
C ALA A 4 -17.84 10.78 18.08
N ALA A 5 -18.51 11.82 17.58
CA ALA A 5 -18.87 12.01 16.18
C ALA A 5 -18.82 13.50 15.82
N PHE A 6 -18.64 13.78 14.54
CA PHE A 6 -18.77 15.12 13.97
C PHE A 6 -20.23 15.45 13.66
N ALA A 7 -20.50 16.72 13.32
CA ALA A 7 -21.83 17.11 12.86
C ALA A 7 -22.20 16.38 11.55
N PRO A 8 -23.48 16.03 11.31
CA PRO A 8 -23.88 15.22 10.16
C PRO A 8 -23.34 15.69 8.80
N GLY A 9 -23.37 17.01 8.53
CA GLY A 9 -22.85 17.54 7.26
C GLY A 9 -21.33 17.43 7.11
N LEU A 10 -20.56 17.36 8.20
CA LEU A 10 -19.13 17.08 8.17
C LEU A 10 -18.87 15.57 8.00
N GLU A 11 -19.69 14.72 8.63
CA GLU A 11 -19.62 13.26 8.43
C GLU A 11 -19.86 12.87 6.97
N GLU A 12 -20.85 13.50 6.31
CA GLU A 12 -21.15 13.28 4.90
C GLU A 12 -19.98 13.69 3.99
N ARG A 13 -19.35 14.85 4.25
CA ARG A 13 -18.18 15.32 3.49
C ARG A 13 -16.95 14.42 3.67
N LEU A 14 -16.74 13.89 4.86
CA LEU A 14 -15.62 12.97 5.13
C LEU A 14 -15.83 11.58 4.54
N GLY A 15 -17.07 11.19 4.22
CA GLY A 15 -17.43 9.85 3.74
C GLY A 15 -16.61 9.36 2.54
N PRO A 16 -16.51 10.11 1.42
CA PRO A 16 -15.68 9.72 0.28
C PRO A 16 -14.19 9.54 0.64
N ALA A 17 -13.61 10.48 1.38
CA ALA A 17 -12.22 10.41 1.82
C ALA A 17 -11.98 9.22 2.77
N ARG A 18 -12.95 8.89 3.64
CA ARG A 18 -12.87 7.71 4.51
C ARG A 18 -12.83 6.42 3.72
N ARG A 19 -13.54 6.30 2.60
CA ARG A 19 -13.45 5.10 1.74
C ARG A 19 -12.04 4.92 1.16
N ILE A 20 -11.41 6.00 0.70
CA ILE A 20 -10.00 5.97 0.28
C ILE A 20 -9.11 5.57 1.46
N ALA A 21 -9.35 6.20 2.61
CA ALA A 21 -8.60 5.95 3.82
C ALA A 21 -8.76 4.48 4.32
N ASP A 22 -9.92 3.85 4.12
CA ASP A 22 -10.17 2.43 4.41
C ASP A 22 -9.33 1.53 3.50
N ALA A 23 -9.27 1.83 2.20
CA ALA A 23 -8.43 1.09 1.26
C ALA A 23 -6.95 1.16 1.69
N VAL A 24 -6.47 2.36 2.04
CA VAL A 24 -5.10 2.56 2.54
C VAL A 24 -4.89 1.88 3.90
N LEU A 25 -5.87 1.93 4.80
CA LEU A 25 -5.80 1.34 6.15
C LEU A 25 -5.53 -0.17 6.11
N PHE A 26 -6.11 -0.84 5.11
CA PHE A 26 -6.01 -2.28 4.95
C PHE A 26 -5.07 -2.72 3.82
N GLU A 27 -4.32 -1.79 3.23
CA GLU A 27 -3.33 -2.13 2.22
C GLU A 27 -2.26 -3.05 2.83
N GLY A 28 -2.09 -4.24 2.25
CA GLY A 28 -1.17 -5.25 2.79
C GLY A 28 -1.62 -5.87 4.13
N TYR A 29 -2.90 -5.75 4.49
CA TYR A 29 -3.46 -6.35 5.72
C TYR A 29 -3.47 -7.88 5.68
N VAL A 30 -3.97 -8.46 4.58
CA VAL A 30 -3.96 -9.89 4.32
C VAL A 30 -3.85 -10.11 2.82
N LEU A 31 -2.67 -10.49 2.37
CA LEU A 31 -2.36 -10.62 0.94
C LEU A 31 -2.73 -12.01 0.44
N TYR A 32 -3.08 -12.11 -0.86
CA TYR A 32 -3.26 -13.40 -1.53
C TYR A 32 -2.07 -14.33 -1.24
N PRO A 33 -2.28 -15.58 -0.80
CA PRO A 33 -3.53 -16.37 -0.85
C PRO A 33 -4.47 -16.26 0.38
N TYR A 34 -4.51 -15.10 1.03
CA TYR A 34 -5.50 -14.73 2.07
C TYR A 34 -5.55 -15.62 3.31
N ARG A 35 -4.48 -16.38 3.56
CA ARG A 35 -4.37 -17.32 4.67
C ARG A 35 -3.22 -16.99 5.60
N ALA A 36 -3.43 -17.24 6.90
CA ALA A 36 -2.47 -16.93 7.95
C ALA A 36 -1.10 -17.61 7.74
N SER A 37 -1.08 -18.83 7.20
CA SER A 37 0.16 -19.59 6.98
C SER A 37 1.03 -19.08 5.83
N ALA A 38 0.48 -18.24 4.94
CA ALA A 38 1.17 -17.80 3.74
C ALA A 38 2.41 -16.95 4.05
N ALA A 39 3.50 -17.18 3.33
CA ALA A 39 4.77 -16.47 3.57
C ALA A 39 4.64 -14.94 3.50
N LYS A 40 3.86 -14.42 2.54
CA LYS A 40 3.56 -12.99 2.40
C LYS A 40 2.88 -12.39 3.64
N ASN A 41 2.11 -13.20 4.37
CA ASN A 41 1.35 -12.77 5.54
C ASN A 41 2.12 -12.89 6.86
N ARG A 42 3.41 -13.27 6.81
CA ARG A 42 4.31 -13.28 7.98
C ARG A 42 4.91 -11.90 8.28
N LEU A 43 5.04 -11.06 7.27
CA LEU A 43 5.51 -9.68 7.38
C LEU A 43 4.41 -8.76 6.88
N ARG A 44 3.55 -8.35 7.82
CA ARG A 44 2.41 -7.47 7.55
C ARG A 44 2.66 -6.07 8.06
N TRP A 45 1.89 -5.14 7.53
CA TRP A 45 1.86 -3.73 7.95
C TRP A 45 3.19 -3.02 7.73
N GLN A 46 3.47 -2.65 6.49
CA GLN A 46 4.75 -2.04 6.11
C GLN A 46 4.72 -0.50 6.14
N PHE A 47 3.53 0.10 6.03
CA PHE A 47 3.37 1.54 5.91
C PHE A 47 2.61 2.12 7.12
N GLY A 48 2.94 3.36 7.49
CA GLY A 48 2.22 4.11 8.53
C GLY A 48 2.29 3.51 9.94
N VAL A 49 3.32 2.72 10.26
CA VAL A 49 3.45 2.11 11.59
C VAL A 49 4.19 3.07 12.52
N LEU A 50 3.50 3.51 13.58
CA LEU A 50 4.09 4.33 14.64
C LEU A 50 4.35 3.46 15.86
N VAL A 51 5.60 3.03 16.02
CA VAL A 51 6.03 2.13 17.11
C VAL A 51 6.24 2.89 18.43
N PRO A 52 6.26 2.23 19.59
CA PRO A 52 6.61 2.89 20.85
C PRO A 52 7.99 3.58 20.77
N PRO A 53 8.17 4.77 21.40
CA PRO A 53 9.45 5.49 21.38
C PRO A 53 10.66 4.66 21.82
N GLY A 54 10.48 3.73 22.76
CA GLY A 54 11.54 2.82 23.20
C GLY A 54 12.03 1.88 22.09
N TYR A 55 11.15 1.47 21.18
CA TYR A 55 11.54 0.64 20.02
C TYR A 55 12.11 1.49 18.88
N ALA A 56 11.49 2.64 18.60
CA ALA A 56 11.95 3.57 17.57
C ALA A 56 13.43 3.94 17.74
N ALA A 57 13.87 4.13 18.99
CA ALA A 57 15.26 4.44 19.34
C ALA A 57 16.29 3.38 18.94
N VAL A 58 15.87 2.14 18.66
CA VAL A 58 16.77 1.01 18.35
C VAL A 58 16.49 0.34 17.00
N SER A 59 15.32 0.58 16.38
CA SER A 59 14.90 -0.13 15.17
C SER A 59 14.98 0.69 13.87
N GLY A 60 15.03 2.02 13.97
CA GLY A 60 14.91 2.92 12.81
C GLY A 60 13.47 3.12 12.32
N GLU A 61 12.48 2.45 12.91
CA GLU A 61 11.06 2.80 12.72
C GLU A 61 10.71 4.08 13.48
N SER A 62 9.69 4.82 13.02
CA SER A 62 9.29 6.07 13.65
C SER A 62 8.25 5.87 14.74
N ALA A 63 8.27 6.73 15.76
CA ALA A 63 7.20 6.85 16.75
C ALA A 63 6.17 7.93 16.39
N HIS A 64 6.38 8.68 15.30
CA HIS A 64 5.51 9.77 14.88
C HIS A 64 5.39 9.91 13.37
N GLN A 65 4.32 10.58 12.94
CA GLN A 65 4.19 11.18 11.62
C GLN A 65 3.95 12.68 11.76
N ARG A 66 4.47 13.46 10.80
CA ARG A 66 4.31 14.91 10.74
C ARG A 66 3.71 15.30 9.40
N THR A 67 2.63 16.07 9.45
CA THR A 67 1.95 16.61 8.27
C THR A 67 2.03 18.13 8.31
N GLU A 68 2.51 18.75 7.23
CA GLU A 68 2.45 20.18 6.99
C GLU A 68 1.70 20.47 5.69
N CYS A 69 0.66 21.30 5.81
CA CYS A 69 -0.16 21.72 4.67
C CYS A 69 -0.64 23.16 4.83
N LEU A 70 -1.09 23.75 3.73
CA LEU A 70 -1.59 25.12 3.70
C LEU A 70 -3.11 25.11 3.71
N PHE A 71 -3.71 25.96 4.54
CA PHE A 71 -5.16 26.11 4.58
C PHE A 71 -5.59 27.55 4.77
N GLU A 72 -6.75 27.88 4.21
CA GLU A 72 -7.38 29.19 4.21
C GLU A 72 -8.65 29.13 5.08
N PRO A 73 -8.55 29.47 6.37
CA PRO A 73 -9.70 29.43 7.29
C PRO A 73 -10.72 30.53 6.99
N ARG A 74 -11.95 30.31 7.46
CA ARG A 74 -12.93 31.41 7.64
C ARG A 74 -12.93 31.92 9.08
N ALA A 75 -13.49 33.11 9.31
CA ALA A 75 -13.59 33.67 10.65
C ALA A 75 -14.46 32.77 11.56
N GLY A 76 -13.90 32.33 12.69
CA GLY A 76 -14.55 31.40 13.62
C GLY A 76 -14.64 29.95 13.12
N ASP A 77 -13.79 29.55 12.17
CA ASP A 77 -13.76 28.20 11.65
C ASP A 77 -13.26 27.19 12.70
N ARG A 78 -13.66 25.94 12.53
CA ARG A 78 -13.21 24.81 13.36
C ARG A 78 -12.62 23.74 12.46
N LEU A 79 -11.56 23.12 12.93
CA LEU A 79 -10.84 22.07 12.24
C LEU A 79 -11.22 20.72 12.85
N ALA A 80 -11.80 19.85 12.04
CA ALA A 80 -11.95 18.45 12.35
C ALA A 80 -10.64 17.72 12.05
N VAL A 81 -10.17 16.93 13.00
CA VAL A 81 -8.99 16.08 12.85
C VAL A 81 -9.36 14.68 13.31
N GLU A 82 -9.21 13.70 12.44
CA GLU A 82 -9.54 12.31 12.69
C GLU A 82 -8.30 11.46 12.43
N LEU A 83 -7.70 10.96 13.50
CA LEU A 83 -6.65 9.95 13.44
C LEU A 83 -7.33 8.58 13.36
N ARG A 84 -6.92 7.77 12.36
CA ARG A 84 -7.35 6.39 12.20
C ARG A 84 -6.13 5.49 12.12
N PHE A 85 -6.22 4.30 12.70
CA PHE A 85 -5.16 3.31 12.69
C PHE A 85 -5.73 1.93 13.02
N LEU A 86 -4.96 0.88 12.73
CA LEU A 86 -5.21 -0.46 13.21
C LEU A 86 -4.47 -0.67 14.53
N ARG A 87 -5.16 -1.30 15.47
CA ARG A 87 -4.58 -1.83 16.70
C ARG A 87 -4.52 -3.35 16.57
N ALA A 88 -3.31 -3.89 16.71
CA ALA A 88 -3.12 -5.33 16.66
C ALA A 88 -3.83 -6.03 17.83
N ARG A 89 -4.59 -7.07 17.51
CA ARG A 89 -5.27 -7.94 18.46
C ARG A 89 -4.80 -9.38 18.24
N ARG A 90 -4.00 -9.86 19.17
CA ARG A 90 -3.41 -11.19 19.17
C ARG A 90 -4.52 -12.22 19.38
N ARG A 91 -4.79 -13.06 18.39
CA ARG A 91 -5.63 -14.25 18.53
C ARG A 91 -4.77 -15.49 18.79
N THR A 92 -5.08 -16.18 19.87
CA THR A 92 -4.55 -17.51 20.21
C THR A 92 -5.67 -18.54 20.09
N VAL A 93 -5.36 -19.70 19.52
CA VAL A 93 -6.30 -20.81 19.33
C VAL A 93 -6.03 -21.87 20.39
N GLN A 94 -7.07 -22.32 21.08
CA GLN A 94 -6.98 -23.41 22.04
C GLN A 94 -7.99 -24.51 21.74
N ARG A 95 -7.57 -25.76 21.87
CA ARG A 95 -8.42 -26.96 21.75
C ARG A 95 -8.92 -27.38 23.13
N ALA A 96 -10.17 -27.82 23.20
CA ALA A 96 -10.73 -28.40 24.42
C ALA A 96 -10.18 -29.83 24.64
N LEU A 97 -9.82 -30.13 25.88
CA LEU A 97 -9.35 -31.45 26.32
C LEU A 97 -10.50 -32.24 26.97
N PRO A 98 -10.41 -33.59 27.05
CA PRO A 98 -11.48 -34.43 27.63
C PRO A 98 -11.79 -34.14 29.10
N ASP A 99 -10.86 -33.54 29.84
CA ASP A 99 -11.01 -33.14 31.24
C ASP A 99 -11.64 -31.74 31.40
N GLY A 100 -11.96 -31.05 30.30
CA GLY A 100 -12.52 -29.70 30.28
C GLY A 100 -11.48 -28.58 30.29
N GLU A 101 -10.19 -28.91 30.30
CA GLU A 101 -9.11 -27.93 30.16
C GLU A 101 -8.91 -27.52 28.69
N PHE A 102 -8.04 -26.51 28.47
CA PHE A 102 -7.72 -26.02 27.15
C PHE A 102 -6.21 -26.04 26.89
N GLU A 103 -5.80 -26.56 25.74
CA GLU A 103 -4.42 -26.52 25.29
C GLU A 103 -4.24 -25.57 24.10
N THR A 104 -3.16 -24.79 24.10
CA THR A 104 -2.84 -23.91 22.96
C THR A 104 -2.33 -24.75 21.80
N VAL A 105 -2.95 -24.60 20.63
CA VAL A 105 -2.64 -25.37 19.42
C VAL A 105 -2.28 -24.44 18.27
N PRO A 106 -1.37 -24.87 17.36
CA PRO A 106 -1.03 -24.08 16.17
C PRO A 106 -2.17 -24.05 15.15
N GLU A 107 -3.10 -25.00 15.24
CA GLU A 107 -4.21 -25.18 14.31
C GLU A 107 -5.38 -25.90 15.00
N LEU A 108 -6.61 -25.49 14.69
CA LEU A 108 -7.84 -26.20 15.06
C LEU A 108 -8.79 -26.27 13.85
N GLU A 109 -9.11 -27.48 13.40
CA GLU A 109 -10.15 -27.69 12.39
C GLU A 109 -11.54 -27.58 13.02
N LEU A 110 -12.41 -26.78 12.40
CA LEU A 110 -13.77 -26.53 12.87
C LEU A 110 -14.71 -26.34 11.67
N GLY A 111 -15.30 -27.43 11.18
CA GLY A 111 -16.20 -27.43 10.03
C GLY A 111 -15.55 -26.78 8.80
N GLU A 112 -16.18 -25.73 8.29
CA GLU A 112 -15.73 -24.91 7.15
C GLU A 112 -14.57 -23.94 7.46
N ARG A 113 -13.96 -24.04 8.65
CA ARG A 113 -12.84 -23.17 9.04
C ARG A 113 -11.67 -23.98 9.55
N VAL A 114 -10.46 -23.52 9.22
CA VAL A 114 -9.23 -23.95 9.88
C VAL A 114 -8.67 -22.74 10.63
N LEU A 115 -8.73 -22.79 11.96
CA LEU A 115 -8.38 -21.66 12.82
C LEU A 115 -6.89 -21.74 13.19
N LEU A 116 -6.15 -20.67 12.91
CA LEU A 116 -4.75 -20.50 13.30
C LEU A 116 -4.57 -19.26 14.20
N PRO A 117 -3.47 -19.19 14.99
CA PRO A 117 -3.05 -17.95 15.62
C PRO A 117 -2.85 -16.84 14.59
N TRP A 118 -3.31 -15.64 14.90
CA TRP A 118 -3.32 -14.51 13.98
C TRP A 118 -3.36 -13.19 14.73
N ASP A 119 -2.68 -12.16 14.22
CA ASP A 119 -2.87 -10.81 14.73
C ASP A 119 -3.91 -10.11 13.86
N GLU A 120 -5.10 -9.91 14.42
CA GLU A 120 -6.22 -9.22 13.80
C GLU A 120 -5.99 -7.69 13.87
N GLY A 121 -6.45 -6.95 12.85
CA GLY A 121 -6.42 -5.48 12.84
C GLY A 121 -7.76 -4.90 13.28
N VAL A 122 -7.80 -4.33 14.48
CA VAL A 122 -8.98 -3.63 14.99
C VAL A 122 -8.87 -2.16 14.62
N GLU A 123 -9.89 -1.61 13.97
CA GLU A 123 -9.92 -0.18 13.64
C GLU A 123 -10.13 0.66 14.88
N GLU A 124 -9.26 1.65 15.07
CA GLU A 124 -9.35 2.63 16.14
C GLU A 124 -9.43 4.02 15.54
N THR A 125 -10.12 4.93 16.24
CA THR A 125 -10.31 6.30 15.76
C THR A 125 -10.29 7.30 16.90
N VAL A 126 -9.57 8.40 16.70
CA VAL A 126 -9.51 9.54 17.63
C VAL A 126 -9.95 10.80 16.88
N ARG A 127 -11.04 11.43 17.34
CA ARG A 127 -11.67 12.59 16.67
C ARG A 127 -11.58 13.85 17.51
N LEU A 128 -11.07 14.92 16.91
CA LEU A 128 -10.94 16.24 17.50
C LEU A 128 -11.70 17.26 16.67
N LEU A 129 -12.38 18.19 17.33
CA LEU A 129 -12.94 19.38 16.71
C LEU A 129 -12.43 20.62 17.42
N VAL A 130 -11.50 21.31 16.77
CA VAL A 130 -10.66 22.37 17.37
C VAL A 130 -10.98 23.73 16.73
N PRO A 131 -11.32 24.77 17.51
CA PRO A 131 -11.39 26.13 16.97
C PRO A 131 -10.04 26.59 16.40
N VAL A 132 -10.03 27.19 15.20
CA VAL A 132 -8.78 27.58 14.51
C VAL A 132 -8.00 28.65 15.29
N ASP A 133 -8.67 29.52 16.03
CA ASP A 133 -8.06 30.54 16.89
C ASP A 133 -7.24 29.96 18.06
N ARG A 134 -7.45 28.69 18.40
CA ARG A 134 -6.68 27.96 19.42
C ARG A 134 -5.40 27.31 18.87
N LEU A 135 -5.17 27.36 17.56
CA LEU A 135 -4.04 26.68 16.92
C LEU A 135 -2.74 27.52 16.89
N GLY A 136 -2.79 28.80 17.25
CA GLY A 136 -1.59 29.65 17.31
C GLY A 136 -0.57 29.22 18.37
N GLY A 137 0.69 29.62 18.20
CA GLY A 137 1.77 29.30 19.13
C GLY A 137 2.09 27.79 19.14
N ASP A 138 2.09 27.18 20.33
CA ASP A 138 2.30 25.74 20.51
C ASP A 138 1.10 24.88 20.05
N GLY A 139 -0.02 25.52 19.70
CA GLY A 139 -1.23 24.86 19.24
C GLY A 139 -1.96 24.09 20.34
N VAL A 140 -2.56 22.96 19.97
CA VAL A 140 -3.33 22.10 20.87
C VAL A 140 -2.80 20.67 20.84
N VAL A 141 -2.78 20.04 22.02
CA VAL A 141 -2.34 18.66 22.21
C VAL A 141 -3.50 17.84 22.77
N HIS A 142 -3.81 16.71 22.13
CA HIS A 142 -4.77 15.74 22.62
C HIS A 142 -4.08 14.40 22.91
N PRO A 143 -3.82 14.06 24.19
CA PRO A 143 -3.41 12.71 24.54
C PRO A 143 -4.60 11.75 24.49
N PHE A 144 -4.36 10.50 24.10
CA PHE A 144 -5.34 9.42 24.16
C PHE A 144 -4.69 8.13 24.68
N ARG A 145 -5.52 7.26 25.27
CA ARG A 145 -5.12 5.96 25.79
C ARG A 145 -6.22 4.94 25.54
N LEU A 146 -5.85 3.84 24.90
CA LEU A 146 -6.69 2.67 24.68
C LEU A 146 -6.24 1.56 25.64
N PRO A 147 -7.04 1.20 26.65
CA PRO A 147 -6.63 0.22 27.66
C PRO A 147 -6.45 -1.15 27.03
N ALA A 148 -5.61 -1.99 27.64
CA ALA A 148 -5.50 -3.40 27.25
C ALA A 148 -6.86 -4.10 27.35
N LEU A 149 -7.15 -4.98 26.39
CA LEU A 149 -8.41 -5.72 26.29
C LEU A 149 -8.13 -7.20 26.14
N ARG A 150 -8.99 -8.02 26.75
CA ARG A 150 -8.99 -9.48 26.60
C ARG A 150 -10.42 -9.96 26.42
N ASP A 151 -10.58 -10.89 25.50
CA ASP A 151 -11.85 -11.49 25.13
C ASP A 151 -11.68 -12.99 24.90
N GLU A 152 -12.76 -13.74 25.10
CA GLU A 152 -12.80 -15.19 24.93
C GLU A 152 -14.06 -15.57 24.14
N GLU A 153 -13.87 -16.32 23.06
CA GLU A 153 -14.95 -16.93 22.29
C GLU A 153 -14.87 -18.44 22.40
N ARG A 154 -15.93 -19.09 22.90
CA ARG A 154 -16.01 -20.54 22.97
C ARG A 154 -16.44 -21.12 21.62
N LEU A 155 -15.79 -22.19 21.21
CA LEU A 155 -16.03 -22.87 19.94
C LEU A 155 -16.69 -24.22 20.19
N THR A 156 -17.78 -24.47 19.47
CA THR A 156 -18.51 -25.75 19.48
C THR A 156 -18.44 -26.40 18.11
N GLY A 157 -18.24 -27.72 18.08
CA GLY A 157 -18.32 -28.52 16.86
C GLY A 157 -19.76 -28.66 16.36
N ASP A 158 -19.92 -29.23 15.16
CA ASP A 158 -21.23 -29.43 14.52
C ASP A 158 -22.15 -30.38 15.31
N ASP A 159 -21.57 -31.25 16.13
CA ASP A 159 -22.26 -32.16 17.04
C ASP A 159 -22.61 -31.51 18.40
N GLY A 160 -22.33 -30.22 18.57
CA GLY A 160 -22.57 -29.46 19.80
C GLY A 160 -21.53 -29.71 20.90
N THR A 161 -20.50 -30.51 20.65
CA THR A 161 -19.41 -30.73 21.61
C THR A 161 -18.48 -29.53 21.69
N ALA A 162 -17.82 -29.33 22.83
CA ALA A 162 -16.84 -28.26 22.98
C ALA A 162 -15.59 -28.60 22.14
N ALA A 163 -15.30 -27.79 21.12
CA ALA A 163 -14.14 -27.98 20.24
C ALA A 163 -12.91 -27.20 20.76
N GLY A 164 -13.12 -26.04 21.36
CA GLY A 164 -12.03 -25.17 21.80
C GLY A 164 -12.47 -23.77 22.19
N ARG A 165 -11.52 -22.82 22.17
CA ARG A 165 -11.79 -21.39 22.33
C ARG A 165 -10.76 -20.53 21.59
N LEU A 166 -11.17 -19.32 21.24
CA LEU A 166 -10.28 -18.25 20.79
C LEU A 166 -10.06 -17.28 21.92
N LEU A 167 -8.80 -16.99 22.22
CA LEU A 167 -8.41 -15.92 23.13
C LEU A 167 -7.91 -14.75 22.30
N ARG A 168 -8.47 -13.56 22.50
CA ARG A 168 -8.07 -12.36 21.78
C ARG A 168 -7.59 -11.29 22.75
N GLU A 169 -6.37 -10.82 22.57
CA GLU A 169 -5.71 -9.88 23.48
C GLU A 169 -5.15 -8.68 22.70
N SER A 170 -5.44 -7.47 23.16
CA SER A 170 -4.84 -6.23 22.66
C SER A 170 -4.06 -5.58 23.79
N ALA A 171 -2.79 -5.24 23.53
CA ALA A 171 -1.99 -4.50 24.49
C ALA A 171 -2.42 -3.03 24.54
N GLU A 172 -2.17 -2.36 25.65
CA GLU A 172 -2.45 -0.93 25.79
C GLU A 172 -1.69 -0.11 24.74
N VAL A 173 -2.39 0.86 24.15
CA VAL A 173 -1.81 1.84 23.21
C VAL A 173 -2.06 3.23 23.76
N SER A 174 -1.00 4.04 23.81
CA SER A 174 -1.10 5.46 24.18
C SER A 174 -0.50 6.31 23.07
N GLY A 175 -1.11 7.45 22.80
CA GLY A 175 -0.63 8.36 21.77
C GLY A 175 -1.06 9.80 22.01
N ALA A 176 -0.65 10.68 21.11
CA ALA A 176 -1.09 12.06 21.09
C ALA A 176 -1.31 12.56 19.65
N VAL A 177 -2.29 13.44 19.49
CA VAL A 177 -2.44 14.26 18.28
C VAL A 177 -2.14 15.70 18.65
N ARG A 178 -1.17 16.32 17.98
CA ARG A 178 -0.86 17.74 18.14
C ARG A 178 -1.20 18.49 16.87
N VAL A 179 -1.82 19.66 17.02
CA VAL A 179 -2.23 20.48 15.90
C VAL A 179 -1.88 21.93 16.20
N SER A 180 -1.09 22.55 15.35
CA SER A 180 -0.75 23.97 15.43
C SER A 180 -0.87 24.62 14.07
N ALA A 181 -1.04 25.93 14.05
CA ALA A 181 -1.13 26.71 12.83
C ALA A 181 -0.41 28.04 13.02
N ARG A 182 0.36 28.45 12.02
CA ARG A 182 0.99 29.76 11.98
C ARG A 182 0.56 30.55 10.75
N PRO A 183 0.30 31.85 10.87
CA PRO A 183 -0.02 32.68 9.72
C PRO A 183 1.16 32.78 8.76
N LEU A 184 0.86 32.79 7.47
CA LEU A 184 1.81 33.13 6.43
C LEU A 184 1.70 34.61 6.09
N PRO A 185 2.82 35.29 5.78
CA PRO A 185 2.78 36.62 5.22
C PRO A 185 2.02 36.62 3.89
N GLY A 186 1.11 37.57 3.70
CA GLY A 186 0.40 37.75 2.44
C GLY A 186 -1.06 38.16 2.61
N PRO A 187 -1.75 38.45 1.49
CA PRO A 187 -3.12 38.96 1.52
C PRO A 187 -4.19 37.88 1.73
N TYR A 188 -3.84 36.60 1.59
CA TYR A 188 -4.79 35.49 1.53
C TYR A 188 -5.24 34.95 2.90
N GLY A 189 -4.59 35.38 4.00
CA GLY A 189 -4.91 34.89 5.34
C GLY A 189 -4.61 33.40 5.53
N THR A 190 -3.77 32.81 4.68
CA THR A 190 -3.38 31.41 4.71
C THR A 190 -2.57 31.08 5.96
N LEU A 191 -2.83 29.93 6.53
CA LEU A 191 -2.06 29.36 7.64
C LEU A 191 -1.27 28.14 7.14
N LEU A 192 -0.04 27.99 7.63
CA LEU A 192 0.64 26.70 7.63
C LEU A 192 0.13 25.90 8.82
N LEU A 193 -0.60 24.82 8.55
CA LEU A 193 -1.02 23.84 9.54
C LEU A 193 0.07 22.81 9.74
N THR A 194 0.37 22.45 10.98
CA THR A 194 1.19 21.31 11.36
C THR A 194 0.35 20.35 12.19
N ALA A 195 0.22 19.10 11.75
CA ALA A 195 -0.40 18.03 12.50
C ALA A 195 0.64 16.93 12.80
N LEU A 196 0.71 16.49 14.05
CA LEU A 196 1.55 15.40 14.50
C LEU A 196 0.66 14.31 15.09
N ALA A 197 0.85 13.07 14.67
CA ALA A 197 0.32 11.91 15.35
C ALA A 197 1.49 11.10 15.90
N GLU A 198 1.44 10.78 17.19
CA GLU A 198 2.56 10.20 17.93
C GLU A 198 2.11 8.99 18.74
N ASN A 199 2.92 7.94 18.74
CA ASN A 199 2.90 6.91 19.76
C ASN A 199 3.66 7.41 21.00
N THR A 200 3.00 7.37 22.15
CA THR A 200 3.57 7.81 23.44
C THR A 200 3.66 6.67 24.45
N GLY A 201 3.46 5.42 24.00
CA GLY A 201 3.48 4.23 24.82
C GLY A 201 4.84 3.97 25.49
N GLY A 202 4.80 3.54 26.74
CA GLY A 202 6.00 3.26 27.55
C GLY A 202 6.61 1.87 27.38
N TRP A 203 6.22 1.11 26.34
CA TRP A 203 6.78 -0.22 26.11
C TRP A 203 8.26 -0.11 25.72
N LEU A 204 9.09 -0.95 26.34
CA LEU A 204 10.53 -1.00 26.10
C LEU A 204 10.90 -2.36 25.49
N PRO A 205 11.78 -2.38 24.47
CA PRO A 205 12.26 -3.64 23.91
C PRO A 205 13.14 -4.39 24.91
N GLY A 206 12.91 -5.69 25.04
CA GLY A 206 13.87 -6.61 25.65
C GLY A 206 15.08 -6.85 24.75
N GLU A 207 16.09 -7.56 25.27
CA GLU A 207 17.24 -7.99 24.46
C GLU A 207 16.78 -8.86 23.29
N GLY A 208 17.20 -8.51 22.07
CA GLY A 208 16.79 -9.22 20.85
C GLY A 208 15.33 -9.01 20.44
N ALA A 209 14.63 -8.02 20.99
CA ALA A 209 13.26 -7.71 20.59
C ALA A 209 13.13 -7.49 19.08
N ARG A 210 12.15 -8.15 18.48
CA ARG A 210 11.83 -8.06 17.05
C ARG A 210 10.68 -7.10 16.85
N ARG A 211 10.50 -6.68 15.61
CA ARG A 211 9.36 -5.83 15.20
C ARG A 211 8.02 -6.40 15.64
N ALA A 212 7.84 -7.72 15.50
CA ALA A 212 6.62 -8.42 15.92
C ALA A 212 6.29 -8.26 17.42
N ASP A 213 7.28 -8.02 18.27
CA ASP A 213 7.09 -7.83 19.72
C ASP A 213 6.62 -6.39 20.04
N ALA A 214 6.94 -5.42 19.18
CA ALA A 214 6.53 -4.02 19.31
C ALA A 214 5.15 -3.72 18.70
N LEU A 215 4.74 -4.46 17.65
CA LEU A 215 3.48 -4.26 16.93
C LEU A 215 2.21 -4.21 17.81
N PRO A 216 2.06 -5.02 18.88
CA PRO A 216 0.91 -4.92 19.78
C PRO A 216 0.71 -3.55 20.44
N TYR A 217 1.78 -2.75 20.51
CA TYR A 217 1.82 -1.44 21.13
C TYR A 217 1.89 -0.29 20.10
N ALA A 218 1.86 -0.60 18.81
CA ALA A 218 1.99 0.37 17.72
C ALA A 218 0.63 0.93 17.26
N LEU A 219 0.67 2.08 16.59
CA LEU A 219 -0.45 2.60 15.80
C LEU A 219 -0.18 2.17 14.36
N VAL A 220 -0.86 1.14 13.88
CA VAL A 220 -0.57 0.53 12.58
C VAL A 220 -1.33 1.23 11.46
N SER A 221 -0.68 1.49 10.32
CA SER A 221 -1.30 2.16 9.16
C SER A 221 -1.98 3.49 9.53
N ALA A 222 -1.36 4.24 10.44
CA ALA A 222 -1.86 5.47 10.97
C ALA A 222 -1.93 6.56 9.90
N HIS A 223 -3.07 7.25 9.82
CA HIS A 223 -3.30 8.37 8.91
C HIS A 223 -4.22 9.41 9.53
N LEU A 224 -4.19 10.62 8.98
CA LEU A 224 -5.03 11.73 9.43
C LEU A 224 -6.00 12.15 8.33
N LEU A 225 -7.28 12.28 8.68
CA LEU A 225 -8.25 13.05 7.92
C LEU A 225 -8.41 14.41 8.60
N ILE A 226 -8.26 15.48 7.82
CA ILE A 226 -8.34 16.85 8.33
C ILE A 226 -9.34 17.63 7.47
N ALA A 227 -10.33 18.26 8.11
CA ALA A 227 -11.37 18.99 7.40
C ALA A 227 -11.80 20.24 8.18
N PRO A 228 -11.61 21.47 7.65
CA PRO A 228 -12.26 22.64 8.22
C PRO A 228 -13.78 22.57 8.00
N GLU A 229 -14.54 23.24 8.87
CA GLU A 229 -15.98 23.41 8.66
C GLU A 229 -16.26 24.30 7.45
N ARG A 230 -15.45 25.36 7.27
CA ARG A 230 -15.71 26.40 6.28
C ARG A 230 -14.51 26.87 5.47
N GLY A 231 -13.28 26.50 5.82
CA GLY A 231 -12.06 26.82 5.06
C GLY A 231 -11.77 25.88 3.89
N THR A 232 -10.66 26.11 3.20
CA THR A 232 -10.14 25.24 2.12
C THR A 232 -8.66 24.97 2.33
N PHE A 233 -8.17 23.85 1.80
CA PHE A 233 -6.75 23.54 1.69
C PHE A 233 -6.21 23.99 0.32
N LEU A 234 -4.89 24.15 0.25
CA LEU A 234 -4.18 24.21 -1.01
C LEU A 234 -3.52 22.86 -1.26
N SER A 235 -3.50 22.43 -2.52
CA SER A 235 -2.76 21.25 -2.95
C SER A 235 -1.28 21.37 -2.58
N VAL A 236 -0.71 20.30 -2.05
CA VAL A 236 0.75 20.19 -1.82
C VAL A 236 1.47 19.61 -3.03
N THR A 237 0.74 18.95 -3.94
CA THR A 237 1.29 18.35 -5.17
C THR A 237 1.26 19.32 -6.35
N ASP A 238 0.22 20.15 -6.44
CA ASP A 238 0.04 21.19 -7.46
C ASP A 238 -0.38 22.53 -6.81
N PRO A 239 0.50 23.15 -5.99
CA PRO A 239 0.16 24.40 -5.31
C PRO A 239 0.08 25.58 -6.29
N PRO A 240 -0.75 26.61 -6.00
CA PRO A 240 -0.72 27.84 -6.76
C PRO A 240 0.68 28.48 -6.70
N ARG A 241 1.10 29.18 -7.76
CA ARG A 241 2.47 29.70 -7.91
C ARG A 241 3.00 30.49 -6.70
N TRP A 242 2.14 31.21 -6.00
CA TRP A 242 2.55 31.98 -4.82
C TRP A 242 2.87 31.09 -3.61
N ALA A 243 2.21 29.93 -3.51
CA ALA A 243 2.34 28.97 -2.41
C ALA A 243 3.45 27.94 -2.66
N ALA A 244 3.84 27.71 -3.91
CA ALA A 244 4.90 26.77 -4.30
C ALA A 244 6.19 26.85 -3.44
N PRO A 245 6.79 28.03 -3.16
CA PRO A 245 7.98 28.08 -2.30
C PRO A 245 7.69 27.72 -0.84
N VAL A 246 6.47 27.96 -0.35
CA VAL A 246 6.08 27.57 1.01
C VAL A 246 5.86 26.07 1.09
N VAL A 247 5.17 25.48 0.12
CA VAL A 247 4.93 24.04 0.03
C VAL A 247 6.23 23.26 -0.14
N ALA A 248 7.18 23.75 -0.94
CA ALA A 248 8.51 23.16 -1.06
C ALA A 248 9.29 23.14 0.27
N GLY A 249 8.94 24.02 1.21
CA GLY A 249 9.50 24.06 2.56
C GLY A 249 8.73 23.23 3.59
N CYS A 250 7.57 22.66 3.24
CA CYS A 250 6.79 21.82 4.15
C CYS A 250 7.55 20.54 4.50
N ARG A 251 7.50 20.17 5.78
CA ARG A 251 8.06 18.92 6.29
C ARG A 251 6.97 17.90 6.53
N ASN A 252 6.86 16.96 5.60
CA ASN A 252 6.00 15.80 5.70
C ASN A 252 6.85 14.55 5.99
N GLU A 253 6.73 14.01 7.20
CA GLU A 253 7.54 12.89 7.69
C GLU A 253 6.64 11.67 7.87
N HIS A 254 6.99 10.57 7.21
CA HIS A 254 6.24 9.30 7.23
C HIS A 254 4.77 9.43 6.79
N THR A 255 4.48 10.45 5.99
CA THR A 255 3.16 10.71 5.43
C THR A 255 3.22 11.51 4.13
N TRP A 256 2.15 11.42 3.35
CA TRP A 256 1.90 12.10 2.10
C TRP A 256 0.50 12.76 2.15
N PRO A 257 0.40 14.08 2.41
CA PRO A 257 -0.88 14.78 2.40
C PRO A 257 -1.41 14.97 0.98
N VAL A 258 -2.69 14.70 0.78
CA VAL A 258 -3.41 14.91 -0.48
C VAL A 258 -4.80 15.47 -0.22
N LEU A 259 -5.33 16.23 -1.18
CA LEU A 259 -6.74 16.60 -1.22
C LEU A 259 -7.57 15.34 -1.47
N ALA A 260 -8.60 15.09 -0.65
CA ALA A 260 -9.35 13.82 -0.68
C ALA A 260 -10.84 14.02 -1.02
N ASN A 261 -11.20 15.21 -1.50
CA ASN A 261 -12.55 15.56 -1.91
C ASN A 261 -12.87 14.92 -3.27
N PRO A 262 -14.13 14.62 -3.59
CA PRO A 262 -14.49 14.26 -4.95
C PRO A 262 -14.10 15.38 -5.95
N PRO A 263 -13.66 15.05 -7.18
CA PRO A 263 -13.33 16.06 -8.18
C PRO A 263 -14.49 17.04 -8.44
N GLY A 264 -14.17 18.33 -8.57
CA GLY A 264 -15.16 19.38 -8.81
C GLY A 264 -15.96 19.82 -7.56
N THR A 265 -15.65 19.24 -6.39
CA THR A 265 -16.13 19.75 -5.10
C THR A 265 -15.10 20.67 -4.47
N ARG A 266 -15.42 21.22 -3.31
CA ARG A 266 -14.52 22.14 -2.61
C ARG A 266 -13.38 21.37 -1.94
N ASP A 267 -12.18 21.93 -1.98
CA ASP A 267 -10.97 21.38 -1.36
C ASP A 267 -10.97 21.55 0.16
N ASP A 268 -11.89 20.91 0.87
CA ASP A 268 -12.07 21.07 2.32
C ASP A 268 -11.90 19.77 3.14
N VAL A 269 -11.34 18.74 2.52
CA VAL A 269 -10.84 17.51 3.16
C VAL A 269 -9.44 17.20 2.66
N LEU A 270 -8.52 16.97 3.59
CA LEU A 270 -7.17 16.50 3.37
C LEU A 270 -7.02 15.10 3.99
N LEU A 271 -6.42 14.17 3.25
CA LEU A 271 -5.96 12.89 3.76
C LEU A 271 -4.43 12.91 3.85
N SER A 272 -3.89 12.79 5.05
CA SER A 272 -2.47 12.53 5.30
C SER A 272 -2.23 11.03 5.27
N SER A 273 -1.89 10.53 4.09
CA SER A 273 -1.77 9.09 3.81
C SER A 273 -0.37 8.56 4.18
N PRO A 274 -0.21 7.31 4.66
CA PRO A 274 1.09 6.68 4.83
C PRO A 274 1.71 6.16 3.52
N ILE A 275 0.93 6.17 2.43
CA ILE A 275 1.37 5.83 1.07
C ILE A 275 1.17 7.02 0.13
N ILE A 276 1.94 7.05 -0.95
CA ILE A 276 1.86 8.12 -1.95
C ILE A 276 0.55 7.97 -2.74
N LEU A 277 -0.19 9.06 -2.85
CA LEU A 277 -1.42 9.18 -3.61
C LEU A 277 -1.38 10.45 -4.47
N GLU A 278 -2.19 10.49 -5.51
CA GLU A 278 -2.52 11.74 -6.19
C GLU A 278 -3.59 12.52 -5.41
N ASP A 279 -3.72 13.81 -5.70
CA ASP A 279 -4.87 14.59 -5.25
C ASP A 279 -6.15 14.07 -5.89
N HIS A 280 -7.22 14.08 -5.10
CA HIS A 280 -8.53 13.53 -5.42
C HIS A 280 -8.48 12.05 -5.85
N PRO A 281 -7.84 11.18 -5.04
CA PRO A 281 -7.68 9.78 -5.37
C PRO A 281 -9.06 9.10 -5.49
N ARG A 282 -9.16 8.14 -6.40
CA ARG A 282 -10.41 7.41 -6.69
C ARG A 282 -10.18 5.92 -6.55
N ILE A 283 -11.16 5.25 -5.94
CA ILE A 283 -11.27 3.79 -6.04
C ILE A 283 -11.86 3.47 -7.41
N ALA A 284 -11.27 2.51 -8.13
CA ALA A 284 -11.75 2.07 -9.42
C ALA A 284 -13.21 1.57 -9.30
N PRO A 285 -14.17 2.08 -10.10
CA PRO A 285 -15.58 1.68 -10.03
C PRO A 285 -15.82 0.21 -10.43
N GLU A 286 -14.85 -0.43 -11.08
CA GLU A 286 -14.86 -1.83 -11.47
C GLU A 286 -14.48 -2.77 -10.32
N SER A 287 -13.86 -2.27 -9.24
CA SER A 287 -13.40 -3.12 -8.16
C SER A 287 -14.59 -3.74 -7.41
N PRO A 288 -14.69 -5.08 -7.32
CA PRO A 288 -15.84 -5.76 -6.76
C PRO A 288 -15.89 -5.72 -5.23
N GLY A 289 -14.82 -5.25 -4.58
CA GLY A 289 -14.66 -5.19 -3.13
C GLY A 289 -13.18 -5.12 -2.73
N PRO A 290 -12.87 -4.97 -1.43
CA PRO A 290 -11.49 -4.86 -0.98
C PRO A 290 -10.76 -6.20 -1.12
N LEU A 291 -9.74 -6.25 -1.98
CA LEU A 291 -8.83 -7.40 -2.12
C LEU A 291 -7.50 -7.20 -1.37
N TYR A 292 -7.36 -6.07 -0.65
CA TYR A 292 -6.22 -5.70 0.21
C TYR A 292 -4.86 -5.65 -0.51
N ASP A 293 -4.91 -5.54 -1.84
CA ASP A 293 -3.79 -5.39 -2.78
C ASP A 293 -4.22 -4.35 -3.83
N ALA A 294 -4.00 -3.07 -3.55
CA ALA A 294 -4.57 -1.95 -4.31
C ALA A 294 -3.92 -1.69 -5.69
N THR A 295 -3.19 -2.67 -6.24
CA THR A 295 -2.54 -2.56 -7.54
C THR A 295 -3.20 -3.46 -8.59
N GLU A 296 -4.30 -2.97 -9.18
CA GLU A 296 -4.85 -3.33 -10.51
C GLU A 296 -4.78 -4.80 -11.02
N ILE A 297 -5.01 -5.82 -10.18
CA ILE A 297 -5.19 -7.19 -10.69
C ILE A 297 -6.38 -7.95 -10.07
N ASP A 298 -7.50 -7.26 -9.86
CA ASP A 298 -8.71 -7.83 -9.26
C ASP A 298 -9.20 -9.10 -9.98
N GLU A 299 -9.11 -9.16 -11.31
CA GLU A 299 -9.47 -10.35 -12.09
C GLU A 299 -8.56 -11.55 -11.75
N ILE A 300 -7.23 -11.37 -11.80
CA ILE A 300 -6.31 -12.48 -11.52
C ILE A 300 -6.45 -12.95 -10.08
N LEU A 301 -6.66 -12.01 -9.15
CA LEU A 301 -6.79 -12.32 -7.73
C LEU A 301 -8.09 -13.08 -7.49
N ALA A 302 -9.20 -12.67 -8.09
CA ALA A 302 -10.46 -13.40 -8.04
C ALA A 302 -10.31 -14.82 -8.62
N LEU A 303 -9.75 -14.96 -9.83
CA LEU A 303 -9.55 -16.26 -10.49
C LEU A 303 -8.61 -17.18 -9.69
N ARG A 304 -7.49 -16.65 -9.18
CA ARG A 304 -6.55 -17.42 -8.37
C ARG A 304 -7.10 -17.79 -6.99
N THR A 305 -8.00 -16.98 -6.45
CA THR A 305 -8.70 -17.26 -5.19
C THR A 305 -9.71 -18.39 -5.39
N ALA A 306 -10.46 -18.38 -6.50
CA ALA A 306 -11.37 -19.46 -6.86
C ALA A 306 -10.64 -20.81 -7.05
N ALA A 307 -9.38 -20.77 -7.52
CA ALA A 307 -8.54 -21.95 -7.72
C ALA A 307 -7.84 -22.48 -6.44
N LEU A 308 -8.00 -21.82 -5.28
CA LEU A 308 -7.49 -22.34 -4.01
C LEU A 308 -8.14 -23.69 -3.67
N THR A 309 -7.41 -24.56 -3.01
CA THR A 309 -7.98 -25.83 -2.52
C THR A 309 -9.04 -25.58 -1.44
N GLU A 310 -9.96 -26.52 -1.26
CA GLU A 310 -10.99 -26.41 -0.22
C GLU A 310 -10.38 -26.21 1.18
N ARG A 311 -9.26 -26.90 1.49
CA ARG A 311 -8.55 -26.67 2.76
C ARG A 311 -8.01 -25.23 2.85
N GLU A 312 -7.40 -24.70 1.79
CA GLU A 312 -6.87 -23.33 1.79
C GLU A 312 -7.98 -22.29 1.93
N LYS A 313 -9.14 -22.50 1.31
CA LYS A 313 -10.32 -21.64 1.48
C LYS A 313 -10.84 -21.68 2.91
N ARG A 314 -10.94 -22.87 3.52
CA ARG A 314 -11.30 -23.02 4.94
C ARG A 314 -10.28 -22.32 5.86
N GLU A 315 -8.99 -22.37 5.54
CA GLU A 315 -7.95 -21.64 6.27
C GLU A 315 -8.09 -20.12 6.12
N ALA A 316 -8.35 -19.62 4.92
CA ALA A 316 -8.59 -18.20 4.69
C ALA A 316 -9.83 -17.71 5.45
N ARG A 317 -10.94 -18.46 5.41
CA ARG A 317 -12.13 -18.20 6.24
C ARG A 317 -11.85 -18.27 7.75
N GLY A 318 -10.90 -19.09 8.17
CA GLY A 318 -10.43 -19.18 9.55
C GLY A 318 -9.37 -18.13 9.93
N THR A 319 -8.86 -17.36 8.97
CA THR A 319 -7.84 -16.34 9.21
C THR A 319 -8.45 -15.12 9.89
N ASP A 320 -9.51 -14.53 9.35
CA ASP A 320 -10.42 -13.60 10.03
C ASP A 320 -11.65 -13.33 9.14
N GLU A 321 -12.59 -12.51 9.63
CA GLU A 321 -13.79 -12.13 8.88
C GLU A 321 -13.48 -11.44 7.54
N ARG A 322 -12.42 -10.63 7.48
CA ARG A 322 -12.02 -9.89 6.28
C ARG A 322 -11.47 -10.83 5.20
N ALA A 323 -10.62 -11.77 5.58
CA ALA A 323 -10.10 -12.80 4.69
C ALA A 323 -11.22 -13.74 4.20
N GLY A 324 -12.15 -14.13 5.09
CA GLY A 324 -13.31 -14.94 4.72
C GLY A 324 -14.20 -14.23 3.68
N ALA A 325 -14.47 -12.94 3.88
CA ALA A 325 -15.25 -12.15 2.93
C ALA A 325 -14.64 -12.09 1.53
N VAL A 326 -13.29 -12.12 1.41
CA VAL A 326 -12.61 -12.17 0.10
C VAL A 326 -12.86 -13.51 -0.59
N ILE A 327 -12.82 -14.62 0.14
CA ILE A 327 -13.14 -15.95 -0.42
C ILE A 327 -14.59 -15.98 -0.88
N ASP A 328 -15.52 -15.53 -0.04
CA ASP A 328 -16.95 -15.56 -0.35
C ASP A 328 -17.29 -14.64 -1.53
N LEU A 329 -16.62 -13.48 -1.63
CA LEU A 329 -16.71 -12.61 -2.81
C LEU A 329 -16.24 -13.33 -4.06
N ALA A 330 -15.03 -13.90 -4.05
CA ALA A 330 -14.46 -14.58 -5.22
C ALA A 330 -15.32 -15.76 -5.71
N GLU A 331 -15.97 -16.49 -4.81
CA GLU A 331 -16.85 -17.61 -5.16
C GLU A 331 -18.24 -17.19 -5.64
N SER A 332 -18.69 -15.99 -5.28
CA SER A 332 -20.03 -15.48 -5.62
C SER A 332 -20.04 -14.50 -6.80
N LEU A 333 -18.87 -14.17 -7.37
CA LEU A 333 -18.76 -13.24 -8.49
C LEU A 333 -19.57 -13.72 -9.71
N PRO A 334 -20.57 -12.94 -10.16
CA PRO A 334 -21.31 -13.25 -11.37
C PRO A 334 -20.40 -13.18 -12.62
N PRO A 335 -20.65 -13.99 -13.65
CA PRO A 335 -19.90 -13.95 -14.91
C PRO A 335 -19.83 -12.55 -15.53
N GLU A 336 -20.91 -11.76 -15.41
CA GLU A 336 -20.98 -10.40 -15.96
C GLU A 336 -20.01 -9.43 -15.25
N VAL A 337 -19.71 -9.66 -13.97
CA VAL A 337 -18.73 -8.87 -13.21
C VAL A 337 -17.31 -9.28 -13.61
N LEU A 338 -17.06 -10.58 -13.81
CA LEU A 338 -15.78 -11.06 -14.34
C LEU A 338 -15.52 -10.52 -15.76
N GLU A 339 -16.54 -10.48 -16.62
CA GLU A 339 -16.43 -9.88 -17.96
C GLU A 339 -16.11 -8.38 -17.93
N ARG A 340 -16.66 -7.64 -16.96
CA ARG A 340 -16.31 -6.22 -16.75
C ARG A 340 -14.87 -6.04 -16.32
N LEU A 341 -14.38 -6.90 -15.41
CA LEU A 341 -12.97 -6.91 -15.01
C LEU A 341 -12.06 -7.22 -16.21
N HIS A 342 -12.48 -8.15 -17.07
CA HIS A 342 -11.78 -8.50 -18.32
C HIS A 342 -11.76 -7.36 -19.36
N GLY A 343 -12.81 -6.52 -19.39
CA GLY A 343 -12.94 -5.37 -20.29
C GLY A 343 -12.05 -4.18 -19.93
N ALA A 344 -11.72 -4.00 -18.64
CA ALA A 344 -10.85 -2.92 -18.17
C ALA A 344 -9.41 -3.06 -18.71
N VAL A 345 -8.90 -4.29 -18.83
CA VAL A 345 -7.60 -4.60 -19.45
C VAL A 345 -7.56 -4.20 -20.94
N ARG A 346 -8.70 -4.23 -21.64
CA ARG A 346 -8.79 -3.83 -23.06
C ARG A 346 -8.89 -2.31 -23.25
N ALA A 347 -9.54 -1.59 -22.34
CA ALA A 347 -9.61 -0.13 -22.36
C ALA A 347 -8.22 0.52 -22.20
N LEU A 348 -7.32 -0.10 -21.45
CA LEU A 348 -5.91 0.32 -21.36
C LEU A 348 -5.17 0.21 -22.71
N ARG A 349 -5.60 -0.70 -23.58
CA ARG A 349 -5.04 -0.93 -24.94
C ARG A 349 -5.58 0.07 -25.98
N GLU A 350 -6.79 0.61 -25.78
CA GLU A 350 -7.42 1.57 -26.72
C GLU A 350 -6.86 3.01 -26.62
N VAL A 351 -6.04 3.31 -25.61
CA VAL A 351 -5.41 4.64 -25.45
C VAL A 351 -4.13 4.81 -26.31
N THR A 352 -3.65 3.76 -26.98
CA THR A 352 -2.49 3.83 -27.88
C THR A 352 -2.76 3.26 -29.27
N GLY A 353 -3.22 4.13 -30.18
CA GLY A 353 -3.17 3.92 -31.64
C GLY A 353 -4.44 3.37 -32.29
N PRO A 354 -4.70 3.69 -33.57
CA PRO A 354 -5.89 3.23 -34.28
C PRO A 354 -5.86 1.71 -34.52
N PRO A 355 -7.02 1.03 -34.51
CA PRO A 355 -7.10 -0.42 -34.64
C PRO A 355 -6.59 -0.87 -36.01
N ALA A 356 -5.54 -1.70 -36.01
CA ALA A 356 -5.17 -2.47 -37.18
C ALA A 356 -6.28 -3.50 -37.46
N ALA A 357 -6.71 -3.57 -38.72
CA ALA A 357 -7.69 -4.55 -39.16
C ALA A 357 -7.19 -5.99 -38.89
N PRO A 358 -8.05 -6.92 -38.47
CA PRO A 358 -7.63 -8.30 -38.23
C PRO A 358 -7.15 -8.92 -39.55
N SER A 359 -5.85 -9.25 -39.61
CA SER A 359 -5.30 -10.01 -40.73
C SER A 359 -5.83 -11.44 -40.66
N ALA A 360 -6.64 -11.82 -41.64
CA ALA A 360 -6.98 -13.20 -41.88
C ALA A 360 -5.71 -13.95 -42.36
N ALA A 361 -5.09 -14.71 -41.47
CA ALA A 361 -4.09 -15.71 -41.83
C ALA A 361 -4.18 -16.92 -40.89
N GLY A 362 -4.56 -18.08 -41.47
CA GLY A 362 -4.02 -19.37 -41.04
C GLY A 362 -4.90 -20.29 -40.20
N SER A 363 -6.11 -20.65 -40.66
CA SER A 363 -6.70 -21.94 -40.29
C SER A 363 -5.88 -23.07 -40.91
N GLY A 364 -4.90 -23.59 -40.17
CA GLY A 364 -4.08 -24.74 -40.56
C GLY A 364 -4.06 -25.78 -39.45
N ALA A 365 -4.64 -26.96 -39.71
CA ALA A 365 -4.60 -28.11 -38.83
C ALA A 365 -3.13 -28.54 -38.58
N GLY A 366 -2.72 -28.60 -37.30
CA GLY A 366 -1.42 -29.14 -36.89
C GLY A 366 -0.47 -28.19 -36.15
N ALA A 367 -0.85 -26.94 -35.86
CA ALA A 367 -0.04 -26.04 -35.05
C ALA A 367 -0.29 -26.28 -33.56
N GLN A 368 0.78 -26.43 -32.77
CA GLN A 368 0.72 -26.39 -31.31
C GLN A 368 0.07 -25.08 -30.85
N PRO A 369 -0.61 -25.07 -29.68
CA PRO A 369 -1.19 -23.84 -29.17
C PRO A 369 -0.14 -22.75 -28.97
N TRP A 370 -0.48 -21.50 -29.28
CA TRP A 370 0.44 -20.36 -29.17
C TRP A 370 0.97 -20.10 -27.74
N TRP A 371 0.32 -20.67 -26.72
CA TRP A 371 0.70 -20.60 -25.32
C TRP A 371 1.59 -21.77 -24.84
N ASP A 372 1.93 -22.71 -25.72
CA ASP A 372 2.85 -23.80 -25.42
C ASP A 372 4.30 -23.26 -25.38
N PRO A 373 5.02 -23.33 -24.23
CA PRO A 373 6.39 -22.83 -24.12
C PRO A 373 7.38 -23.46 -25.10
N GLY A 374 7.03 -24.60 -25.70
CA GLY A 374 7.82 -25.25 -26.75
C GLY A 374 7.46 -24.86 -28.19
N ALA A 375 6.46 -23.98 -28.39
CA ALA A 375 5.93 -23.65 -29.72
C ALA A 375 6.81 -22.66 -30.51
N ASP A 376 7.63 -21.84 -29.84
CA ASP A 376 8.56 -20.92 -30.48
C ASP A 376 10.00 -21.19 -29.98
N ARG A 377 10.78 -21.89 -30.79
CA ARG A 377 12.20 -22.18 -30.51
C ARG A 377 13.15 -21.16 -31.17
N ASP A 378 12.60 -20.14 -31.82
CA ASP A 378 13.35 -19.13 -32.57
C ASP A 378 13.77 -17.94 -31.66
N VAL A 379 13.30 -17.91 -30.41
CA VAL A 379 13.67 -16.92 -29.39
C VAL A 379 14.53 -17.59 -28.31
N ASP A 380 15.75 -17.08 -28.08
CA ASP A 380 16.69 -17.54 -27.07
C ASP A 380 17.19 -16.33 -26.26
N PRO A 381 16.55 -16.00 -25.13
CA PRO A 381 16.80 -14.74 -24.42
C PRO A 381 18.26 -14.50 -23.99
N GLU A 382 19.03 -15.57 -23.80
CA GLU A 382 20.45 -15.50 -23.43
C GLU A 382 21.37 -15.25 -24.64
N ARG A 383 20.90 -15.58 -25.86
CA ARG A 383 21.69 -15.47 -27.10
C ARG A 383 21.21 -14.39 -28.04
N ASP A 384 19.95 -14.00 -27.94
CA ASP A 384 19.33 -13.00 -28.77
C ASP A 384 20.08 -11.67 -28.66
N ARG A 385 20.27 -11.03 -29.82
CA ARG A 385 20.91 -9.72 -29.92
C ARG A 385 20.10 -8.83 -30.83
N ILE A 386 19.88 -7.59 -30.40
CA ILE A 386 19.21 -6.55 -31.18
C ILE A 386 20.17 -5.43 -31.56
N LEU A 387 19.80 -4.65 -32.57
CA LEU A 387 20.58 -3.50 -33.01
C LEU A 387 20.08 -2.23 -32.30
N ILE A 388 20.93 -1.61 -31.48
CA ILE A 388 20.69 -0.30 -30.86
C ILE A 388 21.86 0.61 -31.27
N ASP A 389 21.56 1.77 -31.84
CA ASP A 389 22.57 2.73 -32.33
C ASP A 389 23.68 2.09 -33.19
N GLY A 390 23.29 1.14 -34.04
CA GLY A 390 24.21 0.42 -34.94
C GLY A 390 25.07 -0.65 -34.25
N ARG A 391 24.79 -1.01 -32.99
CA ARG A 391 25.53 -2.03 -32.22
C ARG A 391 24.64 -3.17 -31.82
N HIS A 392 25.18 -4.39 -31.87
CA HIS A 392 24.49 -5.57 -31.38
C HIS A 392 24.56 -5.62 -29.85
N VAL A 393 23.41 -5.42 -29.22
CA VAL A 393 23.21 -5.49 -27.78
C VAL A 393 22.48 -6.79 -27.44
N GLY A 394 23.02 -7.52 -26.47
CA GLY A 394 22.38 -8.70 -25.87
C GLY A 394 23.09 -9.08 -24.57
N ALA A 395 22.87 -10.28 -24.05
CA ALA A 395 23.47 -10.72 -22.79
C ALA A 395 24.98 -10.42 -22.71
N GLY A 396 25.41 -9.85 -21.59
CA GLY A 396 26.77 -9.37 -21.30
C GLY A 396 27.09 -7.95 -21.77
N SER A 397 26.22 -7.29 -22.54
CA SER A 397 26.49 -5.93 -23.06
C SER A 397 26.37 -4.88 -21.96
N ARG A 398 27.32 -3.95 -21.89
CA ARG A 398 27.23 -2.78 -20.99
C ARG A 398 26.46 -1.65 -21.64
N VAL A 399 25.56 -1.05 -20.88
CA VAL A 399 24.66 -0.03 -21.36
C VAL A 399 24.46 1.09 -20.34
N ARG A 400 24.02 2.26 -20.80
CA ARG A 400 23.57 3.37 -19.96
C ARG A 400 22.06 3.51 -20.06
N LEU A 401 21.41 3.63 -18.92
CA LEU A 401 19.96 3.75 -18.83
C LEU A 401 19.53 5.20 -19.04
N GLY A 402 18.60 5.40 -19.98
CA GLY A 402 17.99 6.68 -20.31
C GLY A 402 16.46 6.55 -20.34
N PRO A 403 15.82 6.20 -19.21
CA PRO A 403 14.36 6.08 -19.15
C PRO A 403 13.68 7.35 -19.65
N GLY A 404 12.63 7.16 -20.46
CA GLY A 404 11.95 8.23 -21.18
C GLY A 404 11.02 9.09 -20.30
N ARG A 405 10.21 9.94 -20.96
CA ARG A 405 9.09 10.66 -20.32
C ARG A 405 7.75 9.92 -20.44
N ARG A 406 7.75 8.75 -21.08
CA ARG A 406 6.57 7.91 -21.34
C ARG A 406 6.97 6.48 -20.99
N ARG A 407 6.04 5.70 -20.41
CA ARG A 407 6.24 4.28 -20.06
C ARG A 407 7.31 4.02 -18.99
N THR A 408 7.63 5.05 -18.22
CA THR A 408 8.64 5.04 -17.17
C THR A 408 7.93 5.10 -15.83
N ASP A 409 8.21 4.16 -14.93
CA ASP A 409 7.70 4.23 -13.57
C ASP A 409 8.53 5.21 -12.71
N ALA A 410 8.03 5.58 -11.53
CA ALA A 410 8.73 6.53 -10.67
C ALA A 410 10.10 6.01 -10.18
N GLN A 411 10.32 4.69 -10.15
CA GLN A 411 11.58 4.07 -9.74
C GLN A 411 12.63 4.17 -10.86
N ASP A 412 12.21 4.00 -12.12
CA ASP A 412 13.09 4.08 -13.28
C ASP A 412 13.75 5.45 -13.42
N LEU A 413 13.06 6.53 -13.01
CA LEU A 413 13.61 7.89 -13.01
C LEU A 413 14.89 8.01 -12.17
N PHE A 414 15.03 7.25 -11.08
CA PHE A 414 16.24 7.25 -10.25
C PHE A 414 17.41 6.50 -10.91
N LEU A 415 17.15 5.73 -11.96
CA LEU A 415 18.15 4.98 -12.71
C LEU A 415 18.68 5.76 -13.92
N HIS A 416 18.20 6.98 -14.15
CA HIS A 416 18.65 7.80 -15.26
C HIS A 416 20.16 8.08 -15.17
N GLY A 417 20.89 7.71 -16.23
CA GLY A 417 22.34 7.86 -16.33
C GLY A 417 23.14 6.72 -15.69
N CYS A 418 22.50 5.82 -14.93
CA CYS A 418 23.17 4.64 -14.37
C CYS A 418 23.66 3.70 -15.47
N THR A 419 24.75 3.00 -15.19
CA THR A 419 25.26 1.93 -16.06
C THR A 419 24.71 0.58 -15.61
N ALA A 420 24.48 -0.31 -16.58
CA ALA A 420 23.90 -1.62 -16.33
C ALA A 420 24.50 -2.66 -17.29
N VAL A 421 24.33 -3.93 -16.94
CA VAL A 421 24.66 -5.09 -17.79
C VAL A 421 23.36 -5.73 -18.25
N VAL A 422 23.25 -5.97 -19.55
CA VAL A 422 22.14 -6.73 -20.14
C VAL A 422 22.31 -8.20 -19.77
N GLU A 423 21.30 -8.79 -19.14
CA GLU A 423 21.26 -10.19 -18.73
C GLU A 423 20.51 -11.04 -19.76
N ALA A 424 19.47 -10.49 -20.40
CA ALA A 424 18.70 -11.16 -21.45
C ALA A 424 18.00 -10.18 -22.39
N VAL A 425 17.67 -10.65 -23.60
CA VAL A 425 16.81 -9.96 -24.56
C VAL A 425 15.49 -10.72 -24.63
N LEU A 426 14.38 -10.06 -24.33
CA LEU A 426 13.06 -10.69 -24.24
C LEU A 426 12.12 -10.10 -25.29
N HIS A 427 11.32 -10.97 -25.89
CA HIS A 427 10.27 -10.60 -26.81
C HIS A 427 8.92 -10.82 -26.13
N ASP A 428 8.06 -9.81 -26.12
CA ASP A 428 6.68 -9.98 -25.66
C ASP A 428 5.79 -10.61 -26.76
N VAL A 429 4.57 -10.95 -26.39
CA VAL A 429 3.58 -11.57 -27.30
C VAL A 429 3.16 -10.67 -28.46
N ASP A 430 3.39 -9.35 -28.35
CA ASP A 430 3.11 -8.36 -29.38
C ASP A 430 4.34 -8.09 -30.27
N GLY A 431 5.46 -8.77 -30.01
CA GLY A 431 6.73 -8.65 -30.72
C GLY A 431 7.63 -7.50 -30.25
N SER A 432 7.27 -6.80 -29.17
CA SER A 432 8.10 -5.74 -28.60
C SER A 432 9.30 -6.34 -27.88
N VAL A 433 10.44 -5.67 -27.99
CA VAL A 433 11.68 -6.12 -27.34
C VAL A 433 11.88 -5.40 -26.01
N HIS A 434 12.29 -6.15 -25.01
CA HIS A 434 12.68 -5.65 -23.69
C HIS A 434 14.06 -6.19 -23.32
N LEU A 435 14.95 -5.33 -22.87
CA LEU A 435 16.24 -5.73 -22.33
C LEU A 435 16.14 -5.88 -20.82
N ALA A 436 16.37 -7.11 -20.34
CA ALA A 436 16.50 -7.39 -18.91
C ALA A 436 17.90 -6.97 -18.45
N VAL A 437 17.99 -6.09 -17.45
CA VAL A 437 19.26 -5.52 -16.99
C VAL A 437 19.46 -5.63 -15.49
N THR A 438 20.73 -5.75 -15.09
CA THR A 438 21.20 -5.56 -13.72
C THR A 438 22.00 -4.26 -13.64
N VAL A 439 21.66 -3.38 -12.70
CA VAL A 439 22.28 -2.05 -12.55
C VAL A 439 23.60 -2.17 -11.79
N ASP A 440 24.65 -1.49 -12.27
CA ASP A 440 25.94 -1.45 -11.59
C ASP A 440 25.79 -0.73 -10.24
N GLY A 441 26.36 -1.32 -9.18
CA GLY A 441 26.32 -0.73 -7.83
C GLY A 441 25.02 -0.99 -7.05
N ASP A 442 24.04 -1.71 -7.62
CA ASP A 442 22.88 -2.19 -6.84
C ASP A 442 23.33 -3.27 -5.85
N PRO A 443 23.22 -3.05 -4.52
CA PRO A 443 23.62 -4.05 -3.52
C PRO A 443 22.79 -5.34 -3.57
N GLY A 444 21.63 -5.32 -4.22
CA GLY A 444 20.78 -6.50 -4.43
C GLY A 444 21.05 -7.27 -5.73
N ALA A 445 21.91 -6.77 -6.62
CA ALA A 445 22.13 -7.29 -7.97
C ALA A 445 22.30 -8.82 -8.04
N ASP A 446 23.16 -9.38 -7.17
CA ASP A 446 23.44 -10.83 -7.18
C ASP A 446 22.25 -11.67 -6.69
N LEU A 447 21.48 -11.15 -5.73
CA LEU A 447 20.26 -11.79 -5.25
C LEU A 447 19.18 -11.79 -6.34
N TRP A 448 19.03 -10.66 -7.05
CA TRP A 448 18.07 -10.52 -8.13
C TRP A 448 18.39 -11.46 -9.29
N ARG A 449 19.67 -11.53 -9.70
CA ARG A 449 20.15 -12.45 -10.72
C ARG A 449 19.89 -13.91 -10.36
N ALA A 450 20.17 -14.32 -9.11
CA ALA A 450 19.91 -15.69 -8.64
C ALA A 450 18.42 -16.07 -8.66
N GLN A 451 17.52 -15.09 -8.58
CA GLN A 451 16.07 -15.27 -8.62
C GLN A 451 15.48 -15.06 -10.03
N GLY A 452 16.29 -14.71 -11.03
CA GLY A 452 15.82 -14.36 -12.37
C GLY A 452 14.93 -13.11 -12.40
N ARG A 453 15.18 -12.15 -11.49
CA ARG A 453 14.46 -10.88 -11.43
C ARG A 453 15.36 -9.77 -11.97
N PHE A 454 14.88 -9.03 -12.96
CA PHE A 454 15.64 -7.96 -13.62
C PHE A 454 14.80 -6.69 -13.73
N ARG A 455 15.45 -5.58 -14.05
CA ARG A 455 14.78 -4.36 -14.54
C ARG A 455 14.65 -4.47 -16.05
N TYR A 456 13.57 -3.94 -16.62
CA TYR A 456 13.26 -4.09 -18.04
C TYR A 456 13.15 -2.72 -18.69
N PHE A 457 13.86 -2.54 -19.80
CA PHE A 457 13.88 -1.30 -20.56
C PHE A 457 13.67 -1.59 -22.04
N GLN A 458 13.04 -0.67 -22.77
CA GLN A 458 12.92 -0.75 -24.22
C GLN A 458 14.21 -0.30 -24.92
N PRO A 459 14.44 -0.68 -26.19
CA PRO A 459 15.65 -0.33 -26.92
C PRO A 459 15.94 1.17 -27.02
N ASP A 460 14.91 2.02 -27.03
CA ASP A 460 15.03 3.49 -27.08
C ASP A 460 15.37 4.12 -25.72
N GLU A 461 15.26 3.36 -24.63
CA GLU A 461 15.58 3.79 -23.26
C GLU A 461 17.01 3.44 -22.86
N ILE A 462 17.81 2.91 -23.78
CA ILE A 462 19.14 2.38 -23.51
C ILE A 462 20.14 2.91 -24.54
N THR A 463 21.32 3.30 -24.08
CA THR A 463 22.47 3.62 -24.95
C THR A 463 23.61 2.61 -24.72
N PRO A 464 24.11 1.90 -25.76
CA PRO A 464 25.22 0.98 -25.62
C PRO A 464 26.52 1.70 -25.21
N LEU A 465 27.29 1.13 -24.28
CA LEU A 465 28.58 1.66 -23.86
C LEU A 465 29.75 1.03 -24.64
N ASN A 466 30.87 1.73 -24.75
CA ASN A 466 32.12 1.13 -25.23
C ASN A 466 32.80 0.32 -24.11
N ASP A 467 33.57 -0.70 -24.49
CA ASP A 467 34.46 -1.45 -23.59
C ASP A 467 35.60 -0.61 -22.97
N GLY A 468 35.58 0.72 -23.14
CA GLY A 468 36.57 1.67 -22.63
C GLY A 468 36.01 2.91 -21.92
N ASP A 469 34.70 3.04 -21.72
CA ASP A 469 34.09 4.19 -21.01
C ASP A 469 33.88 3.95 -19.50
N GLY A 470 34.61 2.98 -18.94
CA GLY A 470 34.60 2.67 -17.51
C GLY A 470 35.55 3.55 -16.73
N ASP A 471 34.97 4.39 -15.88
CA ASP A 471 35.57 5.17 -14.78
C ASP A 471 35.88 6.65 -15.08
N GLY A 472 34.84 7.48 -14.98
CA GLY A 472 34.96 8.91 -14.69
C GLY A 472 34.18 9.19 -13.40
N PRO A 473 34.77 9.84 -12.39
CA PRO A 473 34.12 10.06 -11.11
C PRO A 473 32.86 10.91 -11.28
N ALA A 474 31.81 10.57 -10.54
CA ALA A 474 30.63 11.41 -10.38
C ALA A 474 31.08 12.80 -9.91
N GLY A 475 31.00 13.78 -10.79
CA GLY A 475 31.28 15.17 -10.46
C GLY A 475 30.25 15.70 -9.48
N GLU A 476 30.72 16.14 -8.32
CA GLU A 476 29.99 17.04 -7.43
C GLU A 476 29.69 18.38 -8.14
N GLY A 477 28.46 18.89 -7.94
CA GLY A 477 28.01 20.25 -8.26
C GLY A 477 26.84 20.26 -9.25
N VAL A 478 25.69 20.91 -9.00
CA VAL A 478 25.26 21.94 -8.04
C VAL A 478 23.76 21.75 -7.81
#